data_AF-A0A1J8PVQ8-F1
#
_entry.id   AF-A0A1J8PVQ8-F1
#
_cell.length_a   1.000
_cell.length_b   1.000
_cell.length_c   1.000
_cell.angle_alpha   90.00
_cell.angle_beta   90.00
_cell.angle_gamma   90.00
#
_symmetry.space_group_name_H-M   'P 1'
#
loop_
_entity.id
_entity.type
_entity.pdbx_description
1 polymer ?
#
loop_
_entity_poly.entity_id
_entity_poly.type
_entity_poly.pdbx_seq_one_letter_code
_entity_poly.pdbx_strand_id
1 'polypeptide(L)'
;MISNGLSGLMGLGFAPLSFLLTTPFWETLYLNGQLSEPLFSFYLERYINQPLINSSPGGILTLGGTNSSLYQGSIEYTNLTFAPSFWILNVSSITVQGKAISVPTSSNLAVIDTANTLIGAPTSMISDIWAQVPGSMALNGSYTGLYAFPCNTSITVSMSFGGTDWDISPVDMNRWRL
;
A
#
# COMPACT_ATOMS: atom_id res chain seq x y z
N MET A 1 -15.14 9.88 -3.39
CA MET A 1 -13.67 10.10 -3.45
C MET A 1 -13.23 11.40 -2.76
N ILE A 2 -14.14 12.23 -2.25
CA ILE A 2 -13.82 13.30 -1.29
C ILE A 2 -14.88 13.20 -0.19
N SER A 3 -14.45 12.95 1.05
CA SER A 3 -15.31 12.95 2.23
C SER A 3 -15.30 14.32 2.91
N ASN A 4 -16.22 14.54 3.84
CA ASN A 4 -16.26 15.77 4.64
C ASN A 4 -14.90 16.00 5.33
N GLY A 5 -14.29 17.16 5.05
CA GLY A 5 -13.01 17.59 5.62
C GLY A 5 -11.84 17.67 4.63
N LEU A 6 -11.97 17.14 3.41
CA LEU A 6 -10.94 17.23 2.37
C LEU A 6 -11.33 18.27 1.31
N SER A 7 -10.41 19.17 0.97
CA SER A 7 -10.63 20.19 -0.08
C SER A 7 -10.28 19.70 -1.49
N GLY A 8 -9.55 18.60 -1.62
CA GLY A 8 -9.13 18.07 -2.91
C GLY A 8 -8.16 16.90 -2.80
N LEU A 9 -7.61 16.51 -3.95
CA LEU A 9 -6.61 15.45 -4.08
C LEU A 9 -5.36 16.01 -4.76
N MET A 10 -4.19 15.69 -4.21
CA MET A 10 -2.89 15.98 -4.83
C MET A 10 -2.35 14.69 -5.44
N GLY A 11 -2.40 14.59 -6.77
CA GLY A 11 -1.88 13.42 -7.48
C GLY A 11 -0.35 13.38 -7.43
N LEU A 12 0.19 12.22 -7.03
CA LEU A 12 1.64 11.95 -6.99
C LEU A 12 2.07 10.84 -7.96
N GLY A 13 1.21 10.50 -8.92
CA GLY A 13 1.61 9.73 -10.09
C GLY A 13 2.43 10.60 -11.07
N PHE A 14 2.79 10.00 -12.20
CA PHE A 14 3.59 10.66 -13.23
C PHE A 14 2.72 11.42 -14.24
N ALA A 15 3.32 12.38 -14.96
CA ALA A 15 2.62 13.23 -15.94
C ALA A 15 1.69 12.49 -16.94
N PRO A 16 2.01 11.29 -17.46
CA PRO A 16 1.10 10.57 -18.35
C PRO A 16 -0.26 10.20 -17.75
N LEU A 17 -0.39 10.17 -16.42
CA LEU A 17 -1.68 9.96 -15.74
C LEU A 17 -2.47 11.25 -15.52
N SER A 18 -1.87 12.42 -15.74
CA SER A 18 -2.54 13.70 -15.56
C SER A 18 -3.67 13.83 -16.59
N PHE A 19 -4.89 14.13 -16.14
CA PHE A 19 -6.03 14.32 -17.03
C PHE A 19 -5.80 15.44 -18.06
N LEU A 20 -5.09 16.49 -17.66
CA LEU A 20 -4.73 17.61 -18.53
C LEU A 20 -3.36 17.44 -19.17
N LEU A 21 -2.70 16.29 -18.98
CA LEU A 21 -1.31 16.01 -19.40
C LEU A 21 -0.31 17.07 -18.93
N THR A 22 -0.59 17.67 -17.78
CA THR A 22 0.28 18.67 -17.13
C THR A 22 1.26 17.99 -16.18
N THR A 23 2.44 18.59 -16.02
CA THR A 23 3.45 18.19 -15.04
C THR A 23 2.87 18.22 -13.63
N PRO A 24 2.88 17.10 -12.88
CA PRO A 24 2.46 17.05 -11.49
C PRO A 24 3.28 17.96 -10.58
N PHE A 25 2.73 18.27 -9.41
CA PHE A 25 3.37 19.15 -8.43
C PHE A 25 4.79 18.69 -8.05
N TRP A 26 4.95 17.42 -7.69
CA TRP A 26 6.25 16.90 -7.24
C TRP A 26 7.28 16.86 -8.38
N GLU A 27 6.86 16.54 -9.61
CA GLU A 27 7.73 16.57 -10.79
C GLU A 27 8.20 18.01 -11.08
N THR A 28 7.32 19.00 -10.88
CA THR A 28 7.68 20.42 -11.03
C THR A 28 8.78 20.80 -10.04
N LEU A 29 8.68 20.37 -8.78
CA LEU A 29 9.73 20.60 -7.78
C LEU A 29 11.06 19.96 -8.19
N TYR A 30 11.01 18.72 -8.70
CA TYR A 30 12.19 18.01 -9.18
C TYR A 30 12.85 18.73 -10.37
N LEU A 31 12.07 19.07 -11.40
CA LEU A 31 12.56 19.73 -12.62
C LEU A 31 13.15 21.12 -12.34
N ASN A 32 12.64 21.82 -11.34
CA ASN A 32 13.15 23.12 -10.91
C ASN A 32 14.30 23.03 -9.89
N GLY A 33 14.79 21.82 -9.57
CA GLY A 33 15.89 21.63 -8.62
C GLY A 33 15.55 22.05 -7.19
N GLN A 34 14.27 21.98 -6.80
CA GLN A 34 13.79 22.41 -5.48
C GLN A 34 13.79 21.29 -4.44
N LEU A 35 14.15 20.06 -4.84
CA LEU A 35 14.28 18.91 -3.95
C LEU A 35 15.75 18.68 -3.65
N SER A 36 16.10 18.52 -2.36
CA SER A 36 17.47 18.19 -1.95
C SER A 36 17.90 16.82 -2.46
N GLU A 37 16.99 15.85 -2.40
CA GLU A 37 17.10 14.54 -3.05
C GLU A 37 15.94 14.33 -4.02
N PRO A 38 16.11 13.61 -5.14
CA PRO A 38 15.06 13.44 -6.16
C PRO A 38 14.00 12.41 -5.76
N LEU A 39 13.45 12.52 -4.56
CA LEU A 39 12.45 11.61 -3.99
C LEU A 39 11.49 12.32 -3.04
N PHE A 40 10.42 11.64 -2.69
CA PHE A 40 9.56 11.95 -1.56
C PHE A 40 9.26 10.66 -0.79
N SER A 41 8.87 10.79 0.47
CA SER A 41 8.57 9.64 1.33
C SER A 41 7.33 9.87 2.17
N PHE A 42 6.68 8.77 2.52
CA PHE A 42 5.51 8.75 3.37
C PHE A 42 5.79 7.98 4.66
N TYR A 43 5.36 8.56 5.76
CA TYR A 43 5.08 7.85 7.00
C TYR A 43 3.58 7.93 7.26
N LEU A 44 2.93 6.79 7.52
CA LEU A 44 1.51 6.72 7.83
C LEU A 44 1.35 6.07 9.21
N GLU A 45 0.74 6.80 10.14
CA GLU A 45 0.56 6.34 11.52
C GLU A 45 -0.58 5.31 11.58
N ARG A 46 -0.40 4.26 12.40
CA ARG A 46 -1.43 3.24 12.59
C ARG A 46 -2.35 3.62 13.74
N TYR A 47 -3.60 3.94 13.43
CA TYR A 47 -4.64 4.13 14.45
C TYR A 47 -5.39 2.84 14.75
N ILE A 48 -4.75 1.94 15.51
CA ILE A 48 -5.35 0.67 15.93
C ILE A 48 -6.02 0.82 17.29
N ASN A 49 -7.32 0.51 17.37
CA ASN A 49 -8.12 0.59 18.60
C ASN A 49 -8.13 1.98 19.28
N GLN A 50 -7.81 3.04 18.54
CA GLN A 50 -7.87 4.42 19.03
C GLN A 50 -9.15 5.10 18.52
N PRO A 51 -9.85 5.90 19.34
CA PRO A 51 -10.88 6.78 18.83
C PRO A 51 -10.25 7.72 17.78
N LEU A 52 -10.96 7.97 16.68
CA LEU A 52 -10.55 8.78 15.51
C LEU A 52 -10.13 10.24 15.83
N ILE A 53 -10.05 10.61 17.11
CA ILE A 53 -9.94 11.97 17.62
C ILE A 53 -8.77 12.06 18.60
N ASN A 54 -7.58 11.71 18.14
CA ASN A 54 -6.35 12.18 18.74
C ASN A 54 -5.79 13.32 17.90
N SER A 55 -5.32 14.39 18.54
CA SER A 55 -4.75 15.59 17.90
C SER A 55 -3.35 15.36 17.30
N SER A 56 -2.95 14.09 17.13
CA SER A 56 -1.63 13.72 16.59
C SER A 56 -1.70 13.72 15.06
N PRO A 57 -0.63 14.12 14.35
CA PRO A 57 -0.58 13.96 12.89
C PRO A 57 -0.78 12.49 12.51
N GLY A 58 -1.68 12.20 11.57
CA GLY A 58 -1.93 10.84 11.08
C GLY A 58 -0.88 10.30 10.10
N GLY A 59 0.11 11.11 9.76
CA GLY A 59 1.20 10.76 8.85
C GLY A 59 2.01 11.99 8.46
N ILE A 60 3.11 11.76 7.75
CA ILE A 60 4.04 12.79 7.26
C ILE A 60 4.39 12.47 5.81
N LEU A 61 4.24 13.45 4.92
CA LEU A 61 4.86 13.49 3.60
C LEU A 61 6.14 14.32 3.69
N THR A 62 7.28 13.72 3.36
CA THR A 62 8.55 14.43 3.25
C THR A 62 8.91 14.59 1.78
N LEU A 63 9.07 15.84 1.32
CA LEU A 63 9.53 16.15 -0.03
C LEU A 63 11.03 16.40 -0.02
N GLY A 64 11.76 15.78 -0.94
CA GLY A 64 13.20 16.01 -1.10
C GLY A 64 14.09 15.22 -0.14
N GLY A 65 13.58 14.13 0.45
CA GLY A 65 14.34 13.28 1.35
C GLY A 65 13.47 12.30 2.14
N THR A 66 14.11 11.65 3.12
CA THR A 66 13.45 10.74 4.07
C THR A 66 13.64 11.24 5.51
N ASN A 67 12.84 10.73 6.44
CA ASN A 67 13.01 11.02 7.86
C ASN A 67 13.41 9.75 8.61
N SER A 68 14.70 9.61 8.91
CA SER A 68 15.28 8.43 9.58
C SER A 68 14.79 8.20 11.00
N SER A 69 14.12 9.17 11.63
CA SER A 69 13.45 8.95 12.92
C SER A 69 12.15 8.14 12.80
N LEU A 70 11.62 7.95 11.58
CA LEU A 70 10.34 7.29 11.31
C LEU A 70 10.49 5.86 10.74
N TYR A 71 11.72 5.39 10.52
CA TYR A 71 11.99 4.03 10.07
C TYR A 71 13.27 3.46 10.69
N GLN A 72 13.44 2.14 10.61
CA GLN A 72 14.62 1.43 11.08
C GLN A 72 15.27 0.67 9.92
N GLY A 73 16.56 0.37 10.05
CA GLY A 73 17.31 -0.32 9.01
C GLY A 73 17.57 0.54 7.78
N SER A 74 17.85 -0.11 6.65
CA SER A 74 18.11 0.53 5.36
C SER A 74 16.90 0.47 4.43
N ILE A 75 16.76 1.47 3.57
CA ILE A 75 15.76 1.47 2.50
C ILE A 75 16.19 0.51 1.39
N GLU A 76 15.30 -0.40 1.02
CA GLU A 76 15.43 -1.18 -0.21
C GLU A 76 14.83 -0.40 -1.38
N TYR A 77 15.60 -0.23 -2.46
CA TYR A 77 15.12 0.43 -3.67
C TYR A 77 14.81 -0.62 -4.73
N THR A 78 13.62 -0.52 -5.32
CA THR A 78 13.19 -1.36 -6.44
C THR A 78 12.94 -0.49 -7.67
N ASN A 79 13.46 -0.91 -8.81
CA ASN A 79 13.23 -0.20 -10.07
C ASN A 79 11.77 -0.33 -10.52
N LEU A 80 11.23 0.74 -11.11
CA LEU A 80 9.93 0.70 -11.77
C LEU A 80 9.95 -0.33 -12.91
N THR A 81 8.85 -1.08 -13.03
CA THR A 81 8.75 -2.15 -14.03
C THR A 81 8.44 -1.62 -15.44
N PHE A 82 7.78 -0.46 -15.55
CA PHE A 82 7.34 0.12 -16.82
C PHE A 82 7.74 1.59 -16.93
N ALA A 83 7.47 2.16 -18.11
CA ALA A 83 7.52 3.60 -18.31
C ALA A 83 6.70 4.33 -17.23
N PRO A 84 7.21 5.44 -16.68
CA PRO A 84 6.58 6.11 -15.55
C PRO A 84 5.12 6.50 -15.83
N SER A 85 4.21 6.00 -14.98
CA SER A 85 2.77 6.28 -15.03
C SER A 85 2.21 6.23 -13.62
N PHE A 86 1.94 5.03 -13.10
CA PHE A 86 1.80 4.76 -11.68
C PHE A 86 3.16 4.37 -11.08
N TRP A 87 3.24 4.31 -9.75
CA TRP A 87 4.35 3.67 -9.03
C TRP A 87 4.18 2.15 -9.07
N ILE A 88 4.58 1.54 -10.20
CA ILE A 88 4.36 0.11 -10.48
C ILE A 88 5.61 -0.71 -10.17
N LEU A 89 5.43 -1.73 -9.34
CA LEU A 89 6.43 -2.75 -9.02
C LEU A 89 5.93 -4.15 -9.40
N ASN A 90 6.88 -5.07 -9.64
CA ASN A 90 6.59 -6.48 -9.77
C ASN A 90 6.55 -7.14 -8.40
N VAL A 91 5.43 -7.74 -8.05
CA VAL A 91 5.34 -8.69 -6.93
C VAL A 91 6.04 -9.98 -7.36
N SER A 92 7.02 -10.40 -6.58
CA SER A 92 7.81 -11.61 -6.83
C SER A 92 7.30 -12.81 -6.04
N SER A 93 6.88 -12.59 -4.80
CA SER A 93 6.39 -13.63 -3.90
C SER A 93 5.31 -13.08 -2.98
N ILE A 94 4.38 -13.96 -2.61
CA ILE A 94 3.44 -13.76 -1.51
C ILE A 94 3.41 -15.07 -0.74
N THR A 95 3.59 -15.01 0.59
CA THR A 95 3.51 -16.18 1.46
C THR A 95 2.47 -15.94 2.54
N VAL A 96 1.56 -16.90 2.74
CA VAL A 96 0.50 -16.83 3.76
C VAL A 96 0.55 -18.10 4.60
N GLN A 97 0.65 -17.97 5.91
CA GLN A 97 0.78 -19.11 6.84
C GLN A 97 1.89 -20.10 6.43
N GLY A 98 3.03 -19.55 5.98
CA GLY A 98 4.20 -20.32 5.52
C GLY A 98 4.02 -21.00 4.16
N LYS A 99 2.93 -20.75 3.42
CA LYS A 99 2.69 -21.31 2.09
C LYS A 99 2.75 -20.23 1.02
N ALA A 100 3.48 -20.51 -0.06
CA ALA A 100 3.55 -19.64 -1.20
C ALA A 100 2.19 -19.57 -1.92
N ILE A 101 1.78 -18.36 -2.29
CA ILE A 101 0.63 -18.09 -3.15
C ILE A 101 1.11 -17.97 -4.58
N SER A 102 0.33 -18.50 -5.53
CA SER A 102 0.64 -18.36 -6.95
C SER A 102 0.50 -16.90 -7.38
N VAL A 103 1.57 -16.33 -7.94
CA VAL A 103 1.61 -14.98 -8.50
C VAL A 103 1.95 -15.10 -9.99
N PRO A 104 0.94 -15.23 -10.88
CA PRO A 104 1.19 -15.34 -12.31
C PRO A 104 1.86 -14.07 -12.85
N THR A 105 2.82 -14.23 -13.77
CA THR A 105 3.49 -13.10 -14.43
C THR A 105 2.55 -12.22 -15.26
N SER A 106 1.37 -12.73 -15.62
CA SER A 106 0.31 -11.93 -16.26
C SER A 106 -0.44 -11.01 -15.30
N SER A 107 -0.26 -11.17 -13.98
CA SER A 107 -1.00 -10.43 -12.95
C SER A 107 -0.14 -10.10 -11.73
N ASN A 108 1.18 -9.99 -11.89
CA ASN A 108 2.14 -9.72 -10.81
C ASN A 108 2.47 -8.23 -10.64
N LEU A 109 1.69 -7.34 -11.24
CA LEU A 109 1.90 -5.89 -11.15
C LEU A 109 1.17 -5.34 -9.93
N ALA A 110 1.88 -4.58 -9.10
CA ALA A 110 1.31 -3.85 -7.98
C ALA A 110 1.53 -2.35 -8.16
N VAL A 111 0.48 -1.57 -7.90
CA VAL A 111 0.57 -0.11 -7.76
C VAL A 111 0.74 0.21 -6.28
N ILE A 112 1.77 0.99 -5.95
CA ILE A 112 1.92 1.56 -4.62
C ILE A 112 1.04 2.83 -4.54
N ASP A 113 -0.12 2.72 -3.90
CA ASP A 113 -1.16 3.76 -3.89
C ASP A 113 -1.52 4.20 -2.46
N THR A 114 -1.08 5.39 -2.06
CA THR A 114 -1.38 5.97 -0.74
C THR A 114 -2.85 6.39 -0.58
N ALA A 115 -3.63 6.47 -1.66
CA ALA A 115 -5.04 6.83 -1.62
C ALA A 115 -5.97 5.63 -1.37
N ASN A 116 -5.46 4.39 -1.47
CA ASN A 116 -6.24 3.19 -1.27
C ASN A 116 -6.02 2.60 0.13
N THR A 117 -7.10 2.35 0.87
CA THR A 117 -7.00 1.87 2.27
C THR A 117 -6.72 0.37 2.39
N LEU A 118 -7.10 -0.43 1.39
CA LEU A 118 -6.99 -1.89 1.44
C LEU A 118 -5.98 -2.39 0.41
N ILE A 119 -5.40 -3.56 0.64
CA ILE A 119 -4.64 -4.25 -0.40
C ILE A 119 -5.64 -4.98 -1.31
N GLY A 120 -5.65 -4.63 -2.59
CA GLY A 120 -6.46 -5.31 -3.61
C GLY A 120 -5.58 -6.24 -4.46
N ALA A 121 -6.14 -7.37 -4.89
CA ALA A 121 -5.51 -8.30 -5.82
C ALA A 121 -6.60 -9.01 -6.67
N PRO A 122 -6.23 -9.73 -7.75
CA PRO A 122 -7.18 -10.52 -8.51
C PRO A 122 -7.96 -11.50 -7.63
N THR A 123 -9.25 -11.70 -7.92
CA THR A 123 -10.16 -12.52 -7.10
C THR A 123 -9.64 -13.93 -6.83
N SER A 124 -8.99 -14.56 -7.81
CA SER A 124 -8.37 -15.88 -7.63
C SER A 124 -7.25 -15.86 -6.59
N MET A 125 -6.36 -14.86 -6.64
CA MET A 125 -5.27 -14.70 -5.68
C MET A 125 -5.79 -14.39 -4.28
N ILE A 126 -6.81 -13.53 -4.16
CA ILE A 126 -7.48 -13.26 -2.89
C ILE A 126 -8.09 -14.54 -2.32
N SER A 127 -8.76 -15.36 -3.15
CA SER A 127 -9.30 -16.65 -2.73
C SER A 127 -8.19 -17.59 -2.23
N ASP A 128 -7.06 -17.67 -2.94
CA ASP A 128 -5.92 -18.51 -2.56
C ASP A 128 -5.27 -18.07 -1.24
N ILE A 129 -5.13 -16.76 -1.03
CA ILE A 129 -4.64 -16.14 0.20
C ILE A 129 -5.53 -16.54 1.38
N TRP A 130 -6.84 -16.27 1.29
CA TRP A 130 -7.75 -16.50 2.41
C TRP A 130 -8.01 -17.98 2.66
N ALA A 131 -7.92 -18.85 1.64
CA ALA A 131 -7.97 -20.30 1.81
C ALA A 131 -6.86 -20.85 2.75
N GLN A 132 -5.75 -20.12 2.93
CA GLN A 132 -4.72 -20.50 3.90
C GLN A 132 -5.05 -20.09 5.34
N VAL A 133 -6.03 -19.20 5.55
CA VAL A 133 -6.37 -18.64 6.87
C VAL A 133 -7.52 -19.43 7.50
N PRO A 134 -7.31 -20.15 8.61
CA PRO A 134 -8.36 -20.96 9.23
C PRO A 134 -9.57 -20.13 9.67
N GLY A 135 -10.75 -20.62 9.28
CA GLY A 135 -12.03 -19.98 9.59
C GLY A 135 -12.32 -18.71 8.81
N SER A 136 -11.48 -18.36 7.82
CA SER A 136 -11.79 -17.23 6.94
C SER A 136 -13.05 -17.49 6.12
N MET A 137 -13.77 -16.42 5.79
CA MET A 137 -14.95 -16.50 4.94
C MET A 137 -15.11 -15.23 4.11
N ALA A 138 -15.53 -15.41 2.86
CA ALA A 138 -15.91 -14.31 2.00
C ALA A 138 -17.19 -13.66 2.52
N LEU A 139 -17.20 -12.34 2.56
CA LEU A 139 -18.38 -11.56 2.93
C LEU A 139 -19.29 -11.34 1.71
N ASN A 140 -20.57 -11.08 1.98
CA ASN A 140 -21.60 -10.93 0.95
C ASN A 140 -22.33 -9.57 1.07
N GLY A 141 -23.24 -9.31 0.13
CA GLY A 141 -24.01 -8.06 0.08
C GLY A 141 -23.09 -6.85 -0.12
N SER A 142 -23.24 -5.84 0.73
CA SER A 142 -22.44 -4.61 0.69
C SER A 142 -20.94 -4.82 0.97
N TYR A 143 -20.55 -6.00 1.46
CA TYR A 143 -19.16 -6.35 1.76
C TYR A 143 -18.57 -7.34 0.75
N THR A 144 -19.24 -7.58 -0.37
CA THR A 144 -18.75 -8.48 -1.44
C THR A 144 -17.35 -8.06 -1.88
N GLY A 145 -16.42 -9.03 -1.93
CA GLY A 145 -15.00 -8.80 -2.23
C GLY A 145 -14.11 -8.64 -1.00
N LEU A 146 -14.69 -8.56 0.21
CA LEU A 146 -13.97 -8.58 1.48
C LEU A 146 -14.05 -9.97 2.13
N TYR A 147 -13.13 -10.22 3.06
CA TYR A 147 -13.09 -11.43 3.87
C TYR A 147 -13.10 -11.08 5.36
N ALA A 148 -13.67 -11.96 6.16
CA ALA A 148 -13.54 -11.97 7.61
C ALA A 148 -12.85 -13.25 8.06
N PHE A 149 -12.24 -13.22 9.24
CA PHE A 149 -11.63 -14.39 9.88
C PHE A 149 -11.79 -14.28 11.41
N PRO A 150 -11.70 -15.39 12.16
CA PRO A 150 -11.88 -15.38 13.61
C PRO A 150 -10.85 -14.47 14.29
N CYS A 151 -11.29 -13.64 15.25
CA CYS A 151 -10.41 -12.68 15.93
C CYS A 151 -9.26 -13.34 16.72
N ASN A 152 -9.36 -14.64 17.02
CA ASN A 152 -8.32 -15.43 17.70
C ASN A 152 -7.38 -16.15 16.71
N THR A 153 -7.61 -16.06 15.40
CA THR A 153 -6.71 -16.62 14.39
C THR A 153 -5.50 -15.70 14.22
N SER A 154 -4.30 -16.23 14.45
CA SER A 154 -3.05 -15.55 14.09
C SER A 154 -2.81 -15.70 12.59
N ILE A 155 -2.63 -14.58 11.89
CA ILE A 155 -2.33 -14.55 10.46
C ILE A 155 -0.88 -14.12 10.24
N THR A 156 -0.15 -14.84 9.39
CA THR A 156 1.18 -14.42 8.92
C THR A 156 1.11 -14.24 7.41
N VAL A 157 1.56 -13.07 6.95
CA VAL A 157 1.64 -12.74 5.53
C VAL A 157 2.98 -12.05 5.29
N SER A 158 3.67 -12.43 4.23
CA SER A 158 4.84 -11.70 3.72
C SER A 158 4.73 -11.53 2.21
N MET A 159 5.35 -10.46 1.70
CA MET A 159 5.43 -10.18 0.26
C MET A 159 6.79 -9.62 -0.12
N SER A 160 7.27 -9.92 -1.32
CA SER A 160 8.52 -9.36 -1.86
C SER A 160 8.34 -8.80 -3.26
N PHE A 161 9.10 -7.76 -3.57
CA PHE A 161 9.20 -7.16 -4.92
C PHE A 161 10.49 -7.54 -5.65
N GLY A 162 11.13 -8.65 -5.27
CA GLY A 162 12.35 -9.19 -5.90
C GLY A 162 13.60 -9.12 -5.01
N GLY A 163 13.48 -8.57 -3.80
CA GLY A 163 14.50 -8.52 -2.76
C GLY A 163 13.96 -9.05 -1.44
N THR A 164 13.88 -8.20 -0.41
CA THR A 164 13.47 -8.61 0.95
C THR A 164 12.02 -9.09 0.98
N ASP A 165 11.77 -10.16 1.73
CA ASP A 165 10.42 -10.55 2.14
C ASP A 165 9.96 -9.62 3.27
N TRP A 166 8.98 -8.76 2.97
CA TRP A 166 8.40 -7.82 3.92
C TRP A 166 7.21 -8.46 4.64
N ASP A 167 7.38 -8.75 5.92
CA ASP A 167 6.31 -9.23 6.78
C ASP A 167 5.25 -8.14 7.00
N ILE A 168 3.98 -8.50 6.77
CA ILE A 168 2.84 -7.65 7.10
C ILE A 168 2.42 -7.98 8.52
N SER A 169 2.32 -6.95 9.37
CA SER A 169 1.93 -7.15 10.75
C SER A 169 0.53 -7.75 10.82
N PRO A 170 0.27 -8.76 11.68
CA PRO A 170 -1.05 -9.37 11.80
C PRO A 170 -2.16 -8.36 12.15
N VAL A 171 -1.79 -7.27 12.82
CA VAL A 171 -2.73 -6.18 13.18
C VAL A 171 -3.14 -5.33 11.98
N ASP A 172 -2.36 -5.32 10.90
CA ASP A 172 -2.68 -4.62 9.65
C ASP A 172 -3.61 -5.43 8.74
N MET A 173 -3.68 -6.74 8.97
CA MET A 173 -4.57 -7.65 8.23
C MET A 173 -6.01 -7.62 8.75
N ASN A 174 -6.29 -6.84 9.80
CA ASN A 174 -7.63 -6.68 10.36
C ASN A 174 -8.02 -5.21 10.50
N ARG A 175 -8.97 -4.76 9.67
CA ARG A 175 -9.45 -3.37 9.67
C ARG A 175 -10.47 -3.08 10.78
N TRP A 176 -11.29 -4.07 11.17
CA TRP A 176 -12.40 -3.87 12.11
C TRP A 176 -12.68 -5.13 12.93
N ARG A 177 -13.01 -4.96 14.21
CA ARG A 177 -13.56 -6.03 15.03
C ARG A 177 -15.09 -5.93 14.99
N LEU A 178 -15.76 -6.98 14.55
CA LEU A 178 -17.20 -7.19 14.71
C LEU A 178 -17.48 -7.97 15.98
#